data_AF-A0A9E0HH79-F1
#
_entry.id   AF-A0A9E0HH79-F1
#
_cell.length_a   1.000
_cell.length_b   1.000
_cell.length_c   1.000
_cell.angle_alpha   90.00
_cell.angle_beta   90.00
_cell.angle_gamma   90.00
#
_symmetry.space_group_name_H-M   'P 1'
#
loop_
_entity.id
_entity.type
_entity.pdbx_description
1 polymer ?
#
loop_
_entity_poly.entity_id
_entity_poly.type
_entity_poly.pdbx_seq_one_letter_code
_entity_poly.pdbx_strand_id
1 'polypeptide(L)'
;MSKLGLCLVAALATGLACGASSTRKAGGLTAPPAPTTVATLAGPLCDGAACTCRDPDAAGDGGAGTPDDGVKRFEVRLGPSEHELWLTVDDMVLYKSRARAEECFYVDLPAGDHRFTFRAANPGGVSAAVAISEYAPATSSWYASYRFECGAPGVCAYDDLETYRGTLERYVRGIHDPCGSVKVKGLTWDTDLAPDTVHPGNLAVHFTFDVFDFTPKRPHGDPACAEKY
;
A
#
# COMPACT_ATOMS: atom_id res chain seq x y z
N MET A 1 -59.22 -13.14 -51.55
CA MET A 1 -60.12 -12.18 -50.87
C MET A 1 -59.33 -11.68 -49.66
N SER A 2 -58.63 -10.54 -49.75
CA SER A 2 -59.14 -9.20 -49.33
C SER A 2 -59.46 -9.22 -47.83
N LYS A 3 -58.83 -8.49 -46.90
CA LYS A 3 -58.24 -7.12 -46.84
C LYS A 3 -57.28 -7.05 -45.62
N LEU A 4 -56.18 -6.27 -45.67
CA LEU A 4 -55.97 -4.98 -44.97
C LEU A 4 -56.69 -4.88 -43.60
N GLY A 5 -56.09 -4.48 -42.49
CA GLY A 5 -54.80 -3.84 -42.18
C GLY A 5 -54.91 -3.23 -40.77
N LEU A 6 -53.80 -2.78 -40.17
CA LEU A 6 -53.63 -1.47 -39.51
C LEU A 6 -52.30 -1.43 -38.74
N CYS A 7 -51.53 -0.37 -38.99
CA CYS A 7 -50.27 -0.02 -38.33
C CYS A 7 -50.45 0.29 -36.83
N LEU A 8 -49.47 -0.10 -36.02
CA LEU A 8 -49.12 0.65 -34.81
C LEU A 8 -47.60 0.86 -34.78
N VAL A 9 -47.21 2.13 -34.89
CA VAL A 9 -45.86 2.64 -34.71
C VAL A 9 -45.67 2.87 -33.21
N ALA A 10 -44.67 2.22 -32.60
CA ALA A 10 -44.21 2.56 -31.26
C ALA A 10 -42.72 2.92 -31.33
N ALA A 11 -42.44 4.21 -31.27
CA ALA A 11 -41.12 4.77 -31.12
C ALA A 11 -40.61 4.49 -29.70
N LEU A 12 -39.50 3.75 -29.56
CA LEU A 12 -38.76 3.67 -28.30
C LEU A 12 -37.49 4.52 -28.40
N ALA A 13 -37.45 5.49 -27.50
CA ALA A 13 -36.45 6.53 -27.39
C ALA A 13 -35.05 5.98 -27.09
N THR A 14 -34.07 6.57 -27.78
CA THR A 14 -32.64 6.47 -27.55
C THR A 14 -32.27 7.10 -26.20
N GLY A 15 -32.02 6.25 -25.20
CA GLY A 15 -31.40 6.66 -23.94
C GLY A 15 -29.89 6.83 -24.11
N LEU A 16 -29.44 8.04 -24.43
CA LEU A 16 -28.05 8.47 -24.23
C LEU A 16 -27.77 8.48 -22.73
N ALA A 17 -27.14 7.42 -22.24
CA ALA A 17 -26.51 7.42 -20.92
C ALA A 17 -25.29 8.35 -20.97
N CYS A 18 -25.48 9.61 -20.59
CA CYS A 18 -24.36 10.45 -20.17
C CYS A 18 -23.70 9.78 -18.97
N GLY A 19 -22.57 9.12 -19.22
CA GLY A 19 -21.64 8.73 -18.16
C GLY A 19 -21.29 9.99 -17.38
N ALA A 20 -21.74 10.06 -16.13
CA ALA A 20 -21.29 11.05 -15.19
C ALA A 20 -19.80 10.74 -14.93
N SER A 21 -18.93 11.41 -15.68
CA SER A 21 -17.51 11.52 -15.32
C SER A 21 -17.47 12.16 -13.95
N SER A 22 -17.27 11.34 -12.92
CA SER A 22 -16.95 11.77 -11.57
C SER A 22 -15.73 12.67 -11.68
N THR A 23 -15.96 13.98 -11.67
CA THR A 23 -14.91 14.99 -11.70
C THR A 23 -14.24 14.88 -10.34
N ARG A 24 -13.15 14.11 -10.28
CA ARG A 24 -12.31 14.03 -9.08
C ARG A 24 -11.95 15.46 -8.72
N LYS A 25 -12.46 15.94 -7.59
CA LYS A 25 -12.09 17.24 -7.04
C LYS A 25 -10.61 17.17 -6.73
N ALA A 26 -9.81 18.02 -7.37
CA ALA A 26 -8.43 18.27 -6.99
C ALA A 26 -8.40 18.92 -5.59
N GLY A 27 -8.47 18.10 -4.54
CA GLY A 27 -8.12 18.52 -3.20
C GLY A 27 -6.61 18.67 -3.16
N GLY A 28 -6.11 19.89 -2.98
CA GLY A 28 -4.68 20.15 -2.89
C GLY A 28 -4.10 19.33 -1.73
N LEU A 29 -3.28 18.34 -2.07
CA LEU A 29 -2.50 17.56 -1.12
C LEU A 29 -1.66 18.53 -0.27
N THR A 30 -1.65 18.35 1.04
CA THR A 30 -0.79 19.13 1.93
C THR A 30 0.69 18.85 1.62
N ALA A 31 1.57 19.78 1.98
CA ALA A 31 3.01 19.56 1.83
C ALA A 31 3.44 18.24 2.51
N PRO A 32 4.41 17.49 1.94
CA PRO A 32 4.99 16.33 2.60
C PRO A 32 5.57 16.69 3.98
N PRO A 33 5.71 15.71 4.88
CA PRO A 33 6.43 15.90 6.14
C PRO A 33 7.88 16.39 5.90
N ALA A 34 8.53 16.85 6.97
CA ALA A 34 9.96 17.17 6.90
C ALA A 34 10.78 15.94 6.43
N PRO A 35 11.86 16.14 5.65
CA PRO A 35 12.69 15.06 5.11
C PRO A 35 13.62 14.48 6.19
N THR A 36 13.03 13.91 7.23
CA THR A 36 13.75 13.30 8.35
C THR A 36 12.90 12.20 8.99
N THR A 37 13.55 11.14 9.45
CA THR A 37 12.90 10.06 10.18
C THR A 37 12.71 10.49 11.63
N VAL A 38 11.46 10.46 12.10
CA VAL A 38 11.06 10.73 13.48
C VAL A 38 10.22 9.54 13.94
N ALA A 39 10.88 8.52 14.49
CA ALA A 39 10.24 7.27 14.87
C ALA A 39 11.01 6.56 15.98
N THR A 40 10.32 5.70 16.72
CA THR A 40 10.96 4.70 17.59
C THR A 40 11.21 3.46 16.76
N LEU A 41 12.42 3.32 16.24
CA LEU A 41 12.83 2.17 15.42
C LEU A 41 13.21 0.99 16.33
N ALA A 42 12.98 -0.23 15.84
CA ALA A 42 13.08 -1.46 16.61
C ALA A 42 14.18 -2.40 16.09
N GLY A 43 14.69 -3.25 16.97
CA GLY A 43 15.63 -4.32 16.60
C GLY A 43 17.07 -3.87 16.36
N PRO A 44 18.00 -4.84 16.24
CA PRO A 44 19.44 -4.58 16.23
C PRO A 44 19.97 -4.15 14.86
N LEU A 45 19.13 -4.17 13.82
CA LEU A 45 19.49 -3.63 12.49
C LEU A 45 19.38 -2.10 12.42
N CYS A 46 18.83 -1.46 13.45
CA CYS A 46 18.68 -0.02 13.53
C CYS A 46 19.72 0.60 14.46
N ASP A 47 20.30 1.72 14.02
CA ASP A 47 21.16 2.60 14.82
C ASP A 47 20.67 4.05 14.67
N GLY A 48 20.09 4.58 15.75
CA GLY A 48 19.41 5.86 15.72
C GLY A 48 18.23 5.89 14.74
N ALA A 49 18.34 6.68 13.68
CA ALA A 49 17.29 6.90 12.68
C ALA A 49 17.51 6.15 11.35
N ALA A 50 18.53 5.29 11.28
CA ALA A 50 18.87 4.52 10.10
C ALA A 50 18.82 3.02 10.43
N CYS A 51 18.40 2.20 9.48
CA CYS A 51 18.45 0.74 9.63
C CYS A 51 19.07 0.07 8.40
N THR A 52 19.56 -1.14 8.60
CA THR A 52 20.03 -2.01 7.51
C THR A 52 18.89 -2.93 7.08
N CYS A 53 18.60 -2.96 5.78
CA CYS A 53 17.65 -3.92 5.21
C CYS A 53 18.12 -5.35 5.48
N ARG A 54 17.21 -6.24 5.90
CA ARG A 54 17.54 -7.66 5.95
C ARG A 54 17.73 -8.18 4.52
N ASP A 55 18.47 -9.27 4.37
CA ASP A 55 18.40 -10.03 3.13
C ASP A 55 17.01 -10.69 3.05
N PRO A 56 16.22 -10.48 1.98
CA PRO A 56 14.90 -11.09 1.84
C PRO A 56 14.94 -12.62 1.88
N ASP A 57 16.07 -13.23 1.50
CA ASP A 57 16.29 -14.67 1.46
C ASP A 57 16.96 -15.21 2.74
N ALA A 58 17.29 -14.34 3.70
CA ALA A 58 17.84 -14.78 4.97
C ALA A 58 16.85 -15.63 5.76
N ALA A 59 17.36 -16.68 6.41
CA ALA A 59 16.58 -17.50 7.31
C ALA A 59 16.17 -16.74 8.58
N GLY A 60 15.02 -17.10 9.15
CA GLY A 60 14.57 -16.59 10.43
C GLY A 60 14.19 -15.10 10.39
N ASP A 61 14.66 -14.35 11.39
CA ASP A 61 14.41 -12.91 11.51
C ASP A 61 15.31 -12.06 10.59
N GLY A 62 16.25 -12.66 9.86
CA GLY A 62 17.20 -11.93 9.03
C GLY A 62 18.07 -10.95 9.83
N GLY A 63 18.26 -11.19 11.13
CA GLY A 63 18.94 -10.30 12.05
C GLY A 63 18.06 -9.17 12.61
N ALA A 64 16.78 -9.08 12.23
CA ALA A 64 15.88 -8.03 12.74
C ALA A 64 15.53 -8.21 14.23
N GLY A 65 15.89 -9.33 14.84
CA GLY A 65 15.59 -9.65 16.24
C GLY A 65 14.13 -10.09 16.45
N THR A 66 13.84 -10.52 17.68
CA THR A 66 12.48 -10.83 18.14
C THR A 66 11.84 -9.59 18.78
N PRO A 67 10.54 -9.31 18.53
CA PRO A 67 9.79 -8.27 19.25
C PRO A 67 9.55 -8.63 20.72
N ASP A 68 9.34 -7.62 21.55
CA ASP A 68 8.89 -7.82 22.94
C ASP A 68 7.44 -8.38 22.99
N ASP A 69 7.05 -8.88 24.15
CA ASP A 69 5.69 -9.40 24.36
C ASP A 69 4.63 -8.31 24.13
N GLY A 70 3.55 -8.68 23.43
CA GLY A 70 2.40 -7.80 23.17
C GLY A 70 2.54 -6.88 21.95
N VAL A 71 3.68 -6.92 21.26
CA VAL A 71 3.90 -6.23 19.98
C VAL A 71 4.36 -7.18 18.88
N LYS A 72 4.26 -6.74 17.63
CA LYS A 72 4.68 -7.46 16.44
C LYS A 72 5.68 -6.62 15.66
N ARG A 73 6.73 -7.27 15.15
CA ARG A 73 7.77 -6.62 14.37
C ARG A 73 7.39 -6.52 12.92
N PHE A 74 7.53 -5.32 12.36
CA PHE A 74 7.33 -5.04 10.95
C PHE A 74 8.61 -4.52 10.32
N GLU A 75 8.97 -5.05 9.16
CA GLU A 75 9.92 -4.42 8.25
C GLU A 75 9.12 -3.56 7.28
N VAL A 76 9.50 -2.28 7.16
CA VAL A 76 9.03 -1.35 6.14
C VAL A 76 10.18 -1.08 5.19
N ARG A 77 9.98 -1.38 3.91
CA ARG A 77 10.90 -1.01 2.82
C ARG A 77 10.28 0.12 2.01
N LEU A 78 10.92 1.29 1.99
CA LEU A 78 10.55 2.40 1.13
C LEU A 78 11.47 2.41 -0.09
N GLY A 79 10.88 2.23 -1.27
CA GLY A 79 11.61 2.02 -2.52
C GLY A 79 11.39 0.61 -3.10
N PRO A 80 12.03 0.30 -4.24
CA PRO A 80 12.98 1.14 -4.96
C PRO A 80 12.33 2.40 -5.57
N SER A 81 13.00 3.54 -5.48
CA SER A 81 12.58 4.81 -6.10
C SER A 81 13.76 5.78 -6.19
N GLU A 82 13.76 6.67 -7.18
CA GLU A 82 14.73 7.78 -7.29
C GLU A 82 14.29 9.02 -6.50
N HIS A 83 13.06 9.03 -5.97
CA HIS A 83 12.49 10.18 -5.27
C HIS A 83 12.46 9.99 -3.76
N GLU A 84 12.16 11.09 -3.08
CA GLU A 84 11.91 11.09 -1.64
C GLU A 84 10.55 10.46 -1.36
N LEU A 85 10.51 9.63 -0.33
CA LEU A 85 9.32 8.94 0.11
C LEU A 85 9.15 9.12 1.62
N TRP A 86 7.90 9.26 2.05
CA TRP A 86 7.55 9.30 3.46
C TRP A 86 6.50 8.24 3.74
N LEU A 87 6.66 7.51 4.85
CA LEU A 87 5.59 6.70 5.42
C LEU A 87 5.33 7.19 6.83
N THR A 88 4.13 7.71 7.06
CA THR A 88 3.64 8.01 8.40
C THR A 88 2.91 6.79 8.93
N VAL A 89 3.25 6.36 10.15
CA VAL A 89 2.59 5.28 10.90
C VAL A 89 2.17 5.83 12.25
N ASP A 90 0.87 6.06 12.42
CA ASP A 90 0.32 6.87 13.51
C ASP A 90 1.06 8.22 13.63
N ASP A 91 1.88 8.39 14.67
CA ASP A 91 2.65 9.62 14.92
C ASP A 91 4.12 9.51 14.45
N MET A 92 4.55 8.34 13.96
CA MET A 92 5.90 8.10 13.47
C MET A 92 6.03 8.49 12.00
N VAL A 93 7.17 9.06 11.62
CA VAL A 93 7.52 9.38 10.23
C VAL A 93 8.78 8.63 9.84
N LEU A 94 8.68 7.80 8.81
CA LEU A 94 9.80 7.10 8.18
C LEU A 94 10.11 7.81 6.86
N TYR A 95 11.38 8.19 6.65
CA TYR A 95 11.78 9.01 5.52
C TYR A 95 12.91 8.34 4.73
N LYS A 96 12.67 8.16 3.43
CA LYS A 96 13.66 7.70 2.47
C LYS A 96 14.11 8.87 1.60
N SER A 97 15.42 9.09 1.55
CA SER A 97 16.03 10.16 0.76
C SER A 97 16.31 9.74 -0.69
N ARG A 98 16.71 10.69 -1.54
CA ARG A 98 17.18 10.40 -2.92
C ARG A 98 18.55 9.72 -2.96
N ALA A 99 19.29 9.70 -1.85
CA ALA A 99 20.66 9.18 -1.82
C ALA A 99 20.74 7.65 -1.92
N ARG A 100 19.64 6.95 -1.64
CA ARG A 100 19.51 5.49 -1.74
C ARG A 100 18.29 5.13 -2.57
N ALA A 101 18.34 4.01 -3.28
CA ALA A 101 17.19 3.50 -4.01
C ALA A 101 16.11 2.97 -3.07
N GLU A 102 16.52 2.30 -1.98
CA GLU A 102 15.67 1.73 -0.95
C GLU A 102 16.21 2.12 0.44
N GLU A 103 15.29 2.33 1.38
CA GLU A 103 15.58 2.47 2.81
C GLU A 103 14.66 1.53 3.59
N CYS A 104 15.20 0.86 4.62
CA CYS A 104 14.42 -0.03 5.46
C CYS A 104 14.29 0.51 6.87
N PHE A 105 13.17 0.19 7.49
CA PHE A 105 12.86 0.54 8.87
C PHE A 105 12.23 -0.66 9.55
N TYR A 106 12.46 -0.78 10.85
CA TYR A 106 11.78 -1.77 11.67
C TYR A 106 10.98 -1.05 12.73
N VAL A 107 9.71 -1.39 12.85
CA VAL A 107 8.80 -0.84 13.85
C VAL A 107 8.09 -1.98 14.55
N ASP A 108 7.88 -1.85 15.85
CA ASP A 108 7.07 -2.79 16.62
C ASP A 108 5.70 -2.16 16.87
N LEU A 109 4.64 -2.83 16.43
CA LEU A 109 3.26 -2.35 16.58
C LEU A 109 2.47 -3.30 17.49
N PRO A 110 1.70 -2.79 18.47
CA PRO A 110 0.77 -3.61 19.24
C PRO A 110 -0.38 -4.14 18.37
N ALA A 111 -1.21 -5.01 18.94
CA ALA A 111 -2.47 -5.36 18.32
C ALA A 111 -3.42 -4.14 18.31
N GLY A 112 -4.19 -3.99 17.23
CA GLY A 112 -5.12 -2.88 17.03
C GLY A 112 -5.04 -2.22 15.66
N ASP A 113 -5.73 -1.09 15.53
CA ASP A 113 -5.76 -0.30 14.30
C ASP A 113 -4.61 0.72 14.27
N HIS A 114 -3.78 0.66 13.24
CA HIS A 114 -2.65 1.57 12.99
C HIS A 114 -2.82 2.28 11.65
N ARG A 115 -2.76 3.61 11.65
CA ARG A 115 -3.01 4.42 10.45
C ARG A 115 -1.71 4.66 9.68
N PHE A 116 -1.74 4.37 8.39
CA PHE A 116 -0.63 4.58 7.48
C PHE A 116 -0.96 5.65 6.45
N THR A 117 0.02 6.51 6.18
CA THR A 117 -0.01 7.45 5.06
C THR A 117 1.32 7.43 4.33
N PHE A 118 1.32 6.88 3.12
CA PHE A 118 2.49 6.85 2.23
C PHE A 118 2.44 8.05 1.30
N ARG A 119 3.53 8.82 1.22
CA ARG A 119 3.62 10.05 0.43
C ARG A 119 4.80 9.99 -0.53
N ALA A 120 4.57 10.47 -1.74
CA ALA A 120 5.61 10.79 -2.71
C ALA A 120 5.30 12.16 -3.34
N ALA A 121 6.34 12.95 -3.60
CA ALA A 121 6.20 14.25 -4.24
C ALA A 121 7.40 14.53 -5.14
N ASN A 122 7.14 14.77 -6.42
CA ASN A 122 8.14 15.17 -7.41
C ASN A 122 7.44 15.91 -8.57
N PRO A 123 7.78 17.18 -8.87
CA PRO A 123 7.09 17.96 -9.91
C PRO A 123 7.07 17.32 -11.31
N GLY A 124 8.04 16.46 -11.64
CA GLY A 124 8.12 15.76 -12.92
C GLY A 124 7.34 14.44 -12.99
N GLY A 125 6.57 14.12 -11.95
CA GLY A 125 5.91 12.83 -11.77
C GLY A 125 6.61 11.99 -10.70
N VAL A 126 5.84 11.22 -9.93
CA VAL A 126 6.37 10.39 -8.83
C VAL A 126 6.73 8.98 -9.27
N SER A 127 7.56 8.33 -8.47
CA SER A 127 8.00 6.94 -8.49
C SER A 127 7.91 6.51 -7.04
N ALA A 128 7.06 5.54 -6.73
CA ALA A 128 6.67 5.26 -5.37
C ALA A 128 6.47 3.77 -5.16
N ALA A 129 7.24 3.20 -4.24
CA ALA A 129 7.13 1.81 -3.85
C ALA A 129 7.25 1.69 -2.32
N VAL A 130 6.42 0.84 -1.74
CA VAL A 130 6.52 0.44 -0.35
C VAL A 130 6.15 -1.03 -0.21
N ALA A 131 6.94 -1.77 0.56
CA ALA A 131 6.62 -3.12 1.00
C ALA A 131 6.68 -3.20 2.52
N ILE A 132 5.68 -3.82 3.14
CA ILE A 132 5.60 -3.98 4.60
C ILE A 132 5.39 -5.45 4.91
N SER A 133 6.25 -6.00 5.76
CA SER A 133 6.25 -7.41 6.13
C SER A 133 6.21 -7.58 7.65
N GLU A 134 5.34 -8.46 8.15
CA GLU A 134 5.27 -8.86 9.56
C GLU A 134 6.24 -10.02 9.82
N TYR A 135 7.02 -10.00 10.90
CA TYR A 135 7.76 -11.17 11.37
C TYR A 135 7.01 -11.91 12.48
N ALA A 136 6.91 -13.24 12.36
CA ALA A 136 6.44 -14.09 13.46
C ALA A 136 7.54 -15.03 13.97
N PRO A 137 7.95 -14.92 15.25
CA PRO A 137 8.96 -15.79 15.85
C PRO A 137 8.54 -17.27 15.87
N ALA A 138 7.25 -17.57 16.04
CA ALA A 138 6.74 -18.94 16.16
C ALA A 138 6.94 -19.78 14.89
N THR A 139 7.04 -19.14 13.73
CA THR A 139 7.19 -19.78 12.42
C THR A 139 8.48 -19.37 11.73
N SER A 140 9.27 -18.48 12.34
CA SER A 140 10.49 -17.91 11.75
C SER A 140 10.25 -17.38 10.33
N SER A 141 9.09 -16.76 10.09
CA SER A 141 8.63 -16.36 8.75
C SER A 141 8.23 -14.89 8.68
N TRP A 142 8.43 -14.31 7.50
CA TRP A 142 7.98 -12.96 7.14
C TRP A 142 6.73 -13.01 6.26
N TYR A 143 5.67 -12.32 6.67
CA TYR A 143 4.37 -12.30 5.98
C TYR A 143 4.18 -10.98 5.25
N ALA A 144 3.83 -11.04 3.97
CA ALA A 144 3.67 -9.86 3.12
C ALA A 144 2.38 -9.10 3.47
N SER A 145 2.45 -8.19 4.44
CA SER A 145 1.29 -7.50 5.02
C SER A 145 0.71 -6.46 4.08
N TYR A 146 1.55 -5.76 3.32
CA TYR A 146 1.12 -4.80 2.31
C TYR A 146 2.22 -4.54 1.28
N ARG A 147 1.83 -4.25 0.04
CA ARG A 147 2.73 -3.77 -1.00
C ARG A 147 2.01 -2.79 -1.91
N PHE A 148 2.65 -1.68 -2.21
CA PHE A 148 2.24 -0.71 -3.21
C PHE A 148 3.42 -0.39 -4.13
N GLU A 149 3.13 -0.24 -5.42
CA GLU A 149 4.14 0.10 -6.41
C GLU A 149 3.49 0.90 -7.54
N CYS A 150 4.09 2.04 -7.89
CA CYS A 150 3.75 2.81 -9.08
C CYS A 150 5.00 3.51 -9.62
N GLY A 151 5.37 3.20 -10.87
CA GLY A 151 6.56 3.77 -11.51
C GLY A 151 7.88 3.33 -10.86
N ALA A 152 8.03 2.08 -10.43
CA ALA A 152 9.27 1.58 -9.84
C ALA A 152 9.79 0.34 -10.62
N PRO A 153 10.66 0.50 -11.64
CA PRO A 153 11.31 1.75 -12.08
C PRO A 153 10.42 2.62 -12.99
N GLY A 154 10.75 3.91 -13.10
CA GLY A 154 10.11 4.85 -14.03
C GLY A 154 9.30 5.95 -13.34
N VAL A 155 8.25 6.41 -14.00
CA VAL A 155 7.34 7.45 -13.48
C VAL A 155 5.93 6.86 -13.49
N CYS A 156 5.25 6.98 -12.36
CA CYS A 156 3.89 6.53 -12.13
C CYS A 156 2.95 7.19 -13.16
N ALA A 157 2.15 6.40 -13.86
CA ALA A 157 1.03 6.89 -14.66
C ALA A 157 -0.29 6.72 -13.90
N TYR A 158 -1.30 7.54 -14.25
CA TYR A 158 -2.65 7.35 -13.71
C TYR A 158 -3.23 5.97 -14.02
N ASP A 159 -2.91 5.41 -15.18
CA ASP A 159 -3.33 4.06 -15.58
C ASP A 159 -2.67 2.97 -14.74
N ASP A 160 -1.44 3.18 -14.25
CA ASP A 160 -0.76 2.25 -13.34
C ASP A 160 -1.48 2.21 -11.99
N LEU A 161 -1.95 3.36 -11.48
CA LEU A 161 -2.72 3.44 -10.24
C LEU A 161 -4.06 2.70 -10.36
N GLU A 162 -4.76 2.85 -11.48
CA GLU A 162 -6.00 2.11 -11.72
C GLU A 162 -5.75 0.60 -11.92
N THR A 163 -4.66 0.24 -12.59
CA THR A 163 -4.24 -1.17 -12.71
C THR A 163 -3.95 -1.77 -11.34
N TYR A 164 -3.18 -1.07 -10.51
CA TYR A 164 -2.91 -1.48 -9.12
C TYR A 164 -4.22 -1.64 -8.34
N ARG A 165 -5.19 -0.71 -8.52
CA ARG A 165 -6.54 -0.83 -7.92
C ARG A 165 -7.17 -2.18 -8.22
N GLY A 166 -7.18 -2.57 -9.50
CA GLY A 166 -7.75 -3.84 -9.93
C GLY A 166 -7.07 -5.04 -9.28
N THR A 167 -5.76 -4.99 -9.02
CA THR A 167 -5.06 -6.09 -8.34
C THR A 167 -5.51 -6.32 -6.89
N LEU A 168 -6.08 -5.30 -6.24
CA LEU A 168 -6.51 -5.39 -4.84
C LEU A 168 -7.72 -6.32 -4.65
N GLU A 169 -8.52 -6.54 -5.70
CA GLU A 169 -9.70 -7.40 -5.67
C GLU A 169 -9.37 -8.86 -5.29
N ARG A 170 -8.11 -9.28 -5.51
CA ARG A 170 -7.64 -10.61 -5.13
C ARG A 170 -7.51 -10.82 -3.63
N TYR A 171 -7.41 -9.74 -2.85
CA TYR A 171 -7.20 -9.81 -1.40
C TYR A 171 -8.54 -9.84 -0.68
N VAL A 172 -9.05 -11.05 -0.46
CA VAL A 172 -10.30 -11.28 0.27
C VAL A 172 -10.21 -10.62 1.65
N ARG A 173 -11.19 -9.75 1.95
CA ARG A 173 -11.28 -8.99 3.21
C ARG A 173 -10.06 -8.10 3.49
N GLY A 174 -9.21 -7.79 2.51
CA GLY A 174 -8.01 -6.98 2.71
C GLY A 174 -6.85 -7.74 3.37
N ILE A 175 -6.86 -9.07 3.33
CA ILE A 175 -5.77 -9.91 3.87
C ILE A 175 -4.80 -10.20 2.73
N HIS A 176 -3.62 -9.59 2.78
CA HIS A 176 -2.60 -9.72 1.72
C HIS A 176 -1.81 -11.02 1.84
N ASP A 177 -1.62 -11.50 3.06
CA ASP A 177 -1.00 -12.78 3.36
C ASP A 177 -1.97 -13.64 4.18
N PRO A 178 -2.51 -14.73 3.62
CA PRO A 178 -3.48 -15.57 4.33
C PRO A 178 -2.96 -16.20 5.63
N CYS A 179 -1.64 -16.39 5.76
CA CYS A 179 -1.04 -16.94 6.97
C CYS A 179 -0.67 -15.87 8.00
N GLY A 180 -0.60 -14.60 7.58
CA GLY A 180 -0.23 -13.48 8.44
C GLY A 180 -1.34 -13.10 9.42
N SER A 181 -1.09 -12.04 10.20
CA SER A 181 -2.03 -11.54 11.21
C SER A 181 -2.45 -10.08 10.98
N VAL A 182 -2.33 -9.60 9.74
CA VAL A 182 -2.70 -8.24 9.35
C VAL A 182 -3.84 -8.24 8.35
N LYS A 183 -4.81 -7.36 8.58
CA LYS A 183 -5.82 -6.98 7.61
C LYS A 183 -5.66 -5.50 7.24
N VAL A 184 -5.64 -5.20 5.95
CA VAL A 184 -5.63 -3.83 5.42
C VAL A 184 -7.07 -3.33 5.27
N LYS A 185 -7.33 -2.14 5.81
CA LYS A 185 -8.63 -1.45 5.78
C LYS A 185 -8.47 -0.07 5.14
N GLY A 186 -9.58 0.45 4.60
CA GLY A 186 -9.70 1.87 4.24
C GLY A 186 -8.69 2.37 3.22
N LEU A 187 -8.24 1.51 2.30
CA LEU A 187 -7.25 1.88 1.29
C LEU A 187 -7.82 2.91 0.31
N THR A 188 -7.27 4.11 0.33
CA THR A 188 -7.59 5.21 -0.58
C THR A 188 -6.31 5.88 -1.08
N TRP A 189 -6.42 6.67 -2.14
CA TRP A 189 -5.31 7.52 -2.58
C TRP A 189 -5.79 8.83 -3.16
N ASP A 190 -4.94 9.83 -3.02
CA ASP A 190 -5.12 11.19 -3.50
C ASP A 190 -3.92 11.58 -4.36
N THR A 191 -4.19 12.32 -5.44
CA THR A 191 -3.18 12.84 -6.37
C THR A 191 -3.47 14.29 -6.71
N ASP A 192 -2.46 15.03 -7.13
CA ASP A 192 -2.65 16.35 -7.75
C ASP A 192 -3.16 16.19 -9.20
N LEU A 193 -4.43 16.48 -9.41
CA LEU A 193 -5.01 16.42 -10.75
C LEU A 193 -4.75 17.72 -11.49
N ALA A 194 -3.87 17.68 -12.50
CA ALA A 194 -3.85 18.66 -13.58
C ALA A 194 -4.49 18.04 -14.84
N PRO A 195 -5.40 18.74 -15.55
CA PRO A 195 -6.19 18.18 -16.65
C PRO A 195 -5.37 17.57 -17.80
N ASP A 196 -4.11 17.99 -17.96
CA ASP A 196 -3.24 17.64 -19.09
C ASP A 196 -1.99 16.85 -18.67
N THR A 197 -1.90 16.35 -17.42
CA THR A 197 -0.75 15.57 -16.96
C THR A 197 -1.05 14.07 -16.93
N VAL A 198 -0.13 13.27 -17.50
CA VAL A 198 -0.19 11.79 -17.49
C VAL A 198 0.35 11.22 -16.17
N HIS A 199 1.20 12.00 -15.48
CA HIS A 199 1.92 11.59 -14.28
C HIS A 199 1.52 12.48 -13.09
N PRO A 200 1.09 11.92 -11.95
CA PRO A 200 0.85 12.70 -10.74
C PRO A 200 2.19 13.22 -10.19
N GLY A 201 2.24 14.52 -9.88
CA GLY A 201 3.39 15.15 -9.23
C GLY A 201 3.40 14.92 -7.72
N ASN A 202 2.24 14.56 -7.15
CA ASN A 202 2.04 14.24 -5.75
C ASN A 202 1.12 13.03 -5.61
N LEU A 203 1.46 12.15 -4.67
CA LEU A 203 0.68 10.95 -4.34
C LEU A 203 0.59 10.82 -2.81
N ALA A 204 -0.63 10.61 -2.30
CA ALA A 204 -0.85 10.04 -0.97
C ALA A 204 -1.58 8.71 -1.11
N VAL A 205 -1.12 7.69 -0.40
CA VAL A 205 -1.85 6.44 -0.21
C VAL A 205 -2.16 6.30 1.27
N HIS A 206 -3.43 6.17 1.61
CA HIS A 206 -3.91 6.04 2.97
C HIS A 206 -4.45 4.64 3.18
N PHE A 207 -4.08 4.00 4.28
CA PHE A 207 -4.63 2.71 4.68
C PHE A 207 -4.51 2.53 6.20
N THR A 208 -5.17 1.52 6.73
CA THR A 208 -5.06 1.14 8.14
C THR A 208 -4.73 -0.33 8.23
N PHE A 209 -3.76 -0.68 9.07
CA PHE A 209 -3.56 -2.07 9.48
C PHE A 209 -4.43 -2.35 10.68
N ASP A 210 -5.21 -3.42 10.61
CA ASP A 210 -5.80 -4.12 11.74
C ASP A 210 -4.87 -5.28 12.09
N VAL A 211 -4.07 -5.07 13.12
CA VAL A 211 -3.09 -6.03 13.61
C VAL A 211 -3.77 -6.92 14.65
N PHE A 212 -3.94 -8.19 14.32
CA PHE A 212 -4.58 -9.15 15.23
C PHE A 212 -3.67 -9.53 16.40
N ASP A 213 -4.24 -9.92 17.53
CA ASP A 213 -3.50 -10.30 18.74
C ASP A 213 -2.89 -11.72 18.67
N PHE A 214 -3.37 -12.56 17.74
CA PHE A 214 -2.87 -13.94 17.62
C PHE A 214 -1.49 -14.01 16.95
N THR A 215 -0.73 -15.04 17.32
CA THR A 215 0.52 -15.40 16.65
C THR A 215 0.25 -16.29 15.43
N PRO A 216 0.74 -15.95 14.23
CA PRO A 216 0.74 -16.85 13.08
C PRO A 216 1.29 -18.24 13.43
N LYS A 217 0.58 -19.30 12.99
CA LYS A 217 0.91 -20.70 13.33
C LYS A 217 1.46 -21.51 12.16
N ARG A 218 1.51 -20.90 10.98
CA ARG A 218 1.94 -21.52 9.71
C ARG A 218 2.91 -20.58 9.02
N PRO A 219 3.98 -21.09 8.37
CA PRO A 219 4.91 -20.23 7.65
C PRO A 219 4.21 -19.50 6.49
N HIS A 220 4.84 -18.43 6.00
CA HIS A 220 4.37 -17.72 4.81
C HIS A 220 4.20 -18.70 3.62
N GLY A 221 3.12 -18.54 2.86
CA GLY A 221 2.85 -19.35 1.67
C GLY A 221 2.38 -20.78 1.93
N ASP A 222 2.15 -21.19 3.19
CA ASP A 222 1.57 -22.50 3.49
C ASP A 222 0.18 -22.64 2.84
N PRO A 223 -0.05 -23.63 1.97
CA PRO A 223 -1.33 -23.83 1.28
C PRO A 223 -2.53 -23.97 2.22
N ALA A 224 -2.33 -24.46 3.45
CA ALA A 224 -3.39 -24.63 4.42
C ALA A 224 -4.02 -23.30 4.88
N CYS A 225 -3.37 -22.17 4.66
CA CYS A 225 -3.93 -20.86 4.96
C CYS A 225 -4.88 -20.34 3.87
N ALA A 226 -4.78 -20.85 2.64
CA ALA A 226 -5.60 -20.40 1.51
C ALA A 226 -7.08 -20.78 1.67
N GLU A 227 -7.37 -21.87 2.39
CA GLU A 227 -8.74 -22.35 2.64
C GLU A 227 -9.49 -21.55 3.72
N LYS A 228 -8.82 -20.58 4.35
CA LYS A 228 -9.34 -19.88 5.52
C LYS A 228 -10.25 -18.67 5.17
N TYR A 229 -10.33 -18.30 3.89
CA TYR A 229 -11.01 -17.08 3.41
C TYR A 229 -11.80 -17.29 2.13
#